data_AF-A0A9E2GSH4-F1
#
_entry.id   AF-A0A9E2GSH4-F1
#
_cell.length_a   1.000
_cell.length_b   1.000
_cell.length_c   1.000
_cell.angle_alpha   90.00
_cell.angle_beta   90.00
_cell.angle_gamma   90.00
#
_symmetry.space_group_name_H-M   'P 1'
#
loop_
_entity.id
_entity.type
_entity.pdbx_description
1 polymer ?
#
loop_
_entity_poly.entity_id
_entity_poly.type
_entity_poly.pdbx_seq_one_letter_code
_entity_poly.pdbx_strand_id
1 'polypeptide(L)'
;GLVRALSRIGIPQDVHLMISQPARHIDAFIDAGAAIVTIHAEADVHLHRTLSHLKKRGVKAGVALNPSTPVSVLEHVWDVLDLVLIMTVNPGFGGQAFIPGGLAKLAQCRQILDSKGRTDCLIEVDGGVDLTTAPQVVAAGANLLVSGSALFSAPDRGAFIRQLQNL
;
A
#
# COMPACT_ATOMS: atom_id res chain seq x y z
N GLY A 1 -12.21 -16.91 7.12
CA GLY A 1 -12.09 -15.45 6.95
C GLY A 1 -11.98 -15.09 5.49
N LEU A 2 -12.24 -13.83 5.14
CA LEU A 2 -12.30 -13.33 3.77
C LEU A 2 -11.02 -13.65 2.96
N VAL A 3 -9.84 -13.39 3.52
CA VAL A 3 -8.54 -13.67 2.87
C VAL A 3 -8.44 -15.13 2.42
N ARG A 4 -8.78 -16.09 3.28
CA ARG A 4 -8.76 -17.52 2.93
C ARG A 4 -9.75 -17.86 1.82
N ALA A 5 -10.92 -17.25 1.81
CA ALA A 5 -11.91 -17.47 0.76
C ALA A 5 -11.41 -16.94 -0.60
N LEU A 6 -10.86 -15.71 -0.61
CA LEU A 6 -10.36 -15.06 -1.81
C LEU A 6 -9.02 -15.63 -2.31
N SER A 7 -8.20 -16.23 -1.44
CA SER A 7 -6.94 -16.88 -1.88
C SER A 7 -7.17 -17.97 -2.95
N ARG A 8 -8.37 -18.53 -3.02
CA ARG A 8 -8.75 -19.60 -3.96
C ARG A 8 -9.06 -19.11 -5.37
N ILE A 9 -9.24 -17.80 -5.59
CA ILE A 9 -9.56 -17.24 -6.91
C ILE A 9 -8.31 -16.94 -7.76
N GLY A 10 -7.10 -17.24 -7.26
CA GLY A 10 -5.85 -17.12 -8.02
C GLY A 10 -5.34 -15.70 -8.24
N ILE A 11 -6.00 -14.69 -7.66
CA ILE A 11 -5.53 -13.30 -7.66
C ILE A 11 -4.74 -13.07 -6.37
N PRO A 12 -3.49 -12.54 -6.43
CA PRO A 12 -2.71 -12.20 -5.23
C PRO A 12 -3.50 -11.27 -4.30
N GLN A 13 -3.52 -11.60 -3.01
CA GLN A 13 -4.22 -10.81 -2.01
C GLN A 13 -3.24 -9.83 -1.35
N ASP A 14 -3.50 -8.53 -1.52
CA ASP A 14 -2.85 -7.47 -0.77
C ASP A 14 -3.62 -7.18 0.51
N VAL A 15 -2.97 -7.37 1.66
CA VAL A 15 -3.58 -7.21 2.98
C VAL A 15 -2.96 -6.04 3.71
N HIS A 16 -3.68 -4.93 3.73
CA HIS A 16 -3.36 -3.74 4.52
C HIS A 16 -3.94 -3.84 5.94
N LEU A 17 -3.06 -3.92 6.94
CA LEU A 17 -3.41 -4.09 8.35
C LEU A 17 -3.47 -2.75 9.09
N MET A 18 -4.68 -2.21 9.22
CA MET A 18 -5.00 -1.04 10.06
C MET A 18 -5.35 -1.47 11.51
N ILE A 19 -4.44 -2.18 12.17
CA ILE A 19 -4.62 -2.69 13.54
C ILE A 19 -3.45 -2.31 14.44
N SER A 20 -3.65 -2.31 15.76
CA SER A 20 -2.57 -2.16 16.73
C SER A 20 -1.78 -3.45 16.88
N GLN A 21 -0.47 -3.32 17.09
CA GLN A 21 0.45 -4.45 17.31
C GLN A 21 0.36 -5.54 16.21
N PRO A 22 0.48 -5.15 14.93
CA PRO A 22 0.22 -6.04 13.80
C PRO A 22 1.10 -7.30 13.82
N ALA A 23 2.32 -7.22 14.35
CA ALA A 23 3.22 -8.37 14.53
C ALA A 23 2.58 -9.60 15.20
N ARG A 24 1.56 -9.42 16.04
CA ARG A 24 0.84 -10.52 16.72
C ARG A 24 -0.12 -11.27 15.79
N HIS A 25 -0.46 -10.69 14.64
CA HIS A 25 -1.54 -11.15 13.77
C HIS A 25 -1.08 -11.51 12.36
N ILE A 26 0.09 -11.02 11.91
CA ILE A 26 0.58 -11.22 10.55
C ILE A 26 0.59 -12.68 10.11
N ASP A 27 0.98 -13.61 10.98
CA ASP A 27 1.05 -15.04 10.62
C ASP A 27 -0.33 -15.60 10.25
N ALA A 28 -1.39 -15.16 10.92
CA ALA A 28 -2.75 -15.61 10.60
C ALA A 28 -3.20 -15.16 9.20
N PHE A 29 -2.73 -13.99 8.73
CA PHE A 29 -3.02 -13.49 7.39
C PHE A 29 -2.18 -14.20 6.33
N ILE A 30 -0.90 -14.45 6.62
CA ILE A 30 -0.01 -15.23 5.75
C ILE A 30 -0.56 -16.65 5.56
N ASP A 31 -0.92 -17.32 6.66
CA ASP A 31 -1.48 -18.68 6.64
C ASP A 31 -2.87 -18.75 5.97
N ALA A 32 -3.55 -17.60 5.89
CA ALA A 32 -4.79 -17.45 5.15
C ALA A 32 -4.57 -17.22 3.64
N GLY A 33 -3.34 -17.02 3.18
CA GLY A 33 -2.99 -16.86 1.77
C GLY A 33 -2.77 -15.40 1.33
N ALA A 34 -2.40 -14.51 2.24
CA ALA A 34 -1.94 -13.17 1.87
C ALA A 34 -0.65 -13.26 1.03
N ALA A 35 -0.58 -12.52 -0.08
CA ALA A 35 0.60 -12.42 -0.93
C ALA A 35 1.48 -11.22 -0.55
N ILE A 36 0.84 -10.15 -0.10
CA ILE A 36 1.45 -8.92 0.41
C ILE A 36 0.82 -8.64 1.77
N VAL A 37 1.63 -8.25 2.75
CA VAL A 37 1.14 -7.76 4.04
C VAL A 37 1.76 -6.39 4.30
N THR A 38 0.90 -5.40 4.43
CA THR A 38 1.28 -4.00 4.63
C THR A 38 0.87 -3.56 6.02
N ILE A 39 1.82 -3.10 6.84
CA ILE A 39 1.57 -2.62 8.20
C ILE A 39 1.88 -1.13 8.33
N HIS A 40 1.20 -0.43 9.23
CA HIS A 40 1.53 0.96 9.55
C HIS A 40 2.86 1.06 10.31
N ALA A 41 3.74 1.96 9.86
CA ALA A 41 5.02 2.24 10.52
C ALA A 41 4.82 2.65 11.99
N GLU A 42 3.72 3.33 12.28
CA GLU A 42 3.35 3.89 13.57
C GLU A 42 2.74 2.85 14.52
N ALA A 43 2.34 1.69 13.99
CA ALA A 43 1.64 0.65 14.75
C ALA A 43 2.57 -0.43 15.34
N ASP A 44 3.86 -0.41 14.97
CA ASP A 44 4.84 -1.42 15.38
C ASP A 44 6.15 -0.80 15.90
N VAL A 45 6.47 -1.07 17.16
CA VAL A 45 7.70 -0.60 17.82
C VAL A 45 8.96 -1.18 17.17
N HIS A 46 8.88 -2.38 16.61
CA HIS A 46 10.01 -3.10 16.04
C HIS A 46 9.80 -3.36 14.54
N LEU A 47 9.49 -2.29 13.80
CA LEU A 47 9.17 -2.30 12.37
C LEU A 47 10.11 -3.18 11.54
N HIS A 48 11.44 -2.99 11.65
CA HIS A 48 12.44 -3.78 10.91
C HIS A 48 12.27 -5.30 11.12
N ARG A 49 12.05 -5.74 12.38
CA ARG A 49 11.87 -7.15 12.73
C ARG A 49 10.60 -7.71 12.08
N THR A 50 9.51 -6.95 12.13
CA THR A 50 8.23 -7.36 11.55
C THR A 50 8.32 -7.48 10.03
N LEU A 51 8.90 -6.49 9.34
CA LEU A 51 9.12 -6.52 7.89
C LEU A 51 10.04 -7.68 7.47
N SER A 52 11.16 -7.88 8.19
CA SER A 52 12.06 -9.00 7.95
C SER A 52 11.38 -10.35 8.11
N HIS A 53 10.47 -10.46 9.08
CA HIS A 53 9.68 -11.69 9.30
C HIS A 53 8.75 -11.98 8.13
N LEU A 54 8.04 -10.98 7.60
CA LEU A 54 7.21 -11.13 6.40
C LEU A 54 8.01 -11.71 5.22
N LYS A 55 9.21 -11.16 4.94
CA LYS A 55 10.08 -11.68 3.88
C LYS A 55 10.51 -13.13 4.13
N LYS A 56 10.90 -13.47 5.36
CA LYS A 56 11.28 -14.85 5.73
C LYS A 56 10.13 -15.84 5.58
N ARG A 57 8.90 -15.38 5.76
CA ARG A 57 7.67 -16.15 5.53
C ARG A 57 7.30 -16.27 4.05
N GLY A 58 8.04 -15.62 3.15
CA GLY A 58 7.85 -15.71 1.70
C GLY A 58 6.77 -14.80 1.13
N VAL A 59 6.31 -13.80 1.89
CA VAL A 59 5.35 -12.78 1.41
C VAL A 59 6.05 -11.44 1.23
N LYS A 60 5.49 -10.56 0.39
CA LYS A 60 6.01 -9.19 0.22
C LYS A 60 5.77 -8.37 1.49
N ALA A 61 6.79 -7.65 1.93
CA ALA A 61 6.75 -6.80 3.11
C ALA A 61 6.40 -5.36 2.73
N GLY A 62 5.21 -4.90 3.14
CA GLY A 62 4.73 -3.55 2.91
C GLY A 62 4.75 -2.68 4.17
N VAL A 63 4.98 -1.38 4.01
CA VAL A 63 4.79 -0.39 5.08
C VAL A 63 3.87 0.74 4.62
N ALA A 64 2.86 1.06 5.43
CA ALA A 64 1.96 2.17 5.21
C ALA A 64 2.39 3.39 6.03
N LEU A 65 2.24 4.59 5.44
CA LEU A 65 2.46 5.88 6.09
C LEU A 65 1.16 6.66 6.15
N ASN A 66 0.68 7.00 7.36
CA ASN A 66 -0.45 7.92 7.51
C ASN A 66 -0.13 9.30 6.93
N PRO A 67 -1.15 10.15 6.69
CA PRO A 67 -0.92 11.51 6.17
C PRO A 67 0.09 12.32 6.99
N SER A 68 0.10 12.18 8.32
CA SER A 68 1.04 12.88 9.22
C SER A 68 2.44 12.27 9.29
N THR A 69 2.62 11.03 8.85
CA THR A 69 3.87 10.29 9.09
C THR A 69 4.89 10.59 8.00
N PRO A 70 6.09 11.09 8.35
CA PRO A 70 7.08 11.50 7.37
C PRO A 70 7.76 10.29 6.73
N VAL A 71 8.24 10.43 5.50
CA VAL A 71 8.98 9.37 4.79
C VAL A 71 10.27 8.97 5.53
N SER A 72 10.85 9.89 6.30
CA SER A 72 12.08 9.66 7.06
C SER A 72 11.99 8.53 8.10
N VAL A 73 10.79 8.13 8.54
CA VAL A 73 10.65 6.96 9.43
C VAL A 73 11.15 5.66 8.79
N LEU A 74 11.30 5.64 7.46
CA LEU A 74 11.76 4.48 6.70
C LEU A 74 13.28 4.42 6.49
N GLU A 75 14.04 5.44 6.93
CA GLU A 75 15.48 5.61 6.63
C GLU A 75 16.33 4.35 6.88
N HIS A 76 15.98 3.56 7.89
CA HIS A 76 16.72 2.37 8.32
C HIS A 76 16.03 1.04 8.00
N VAL A 77 15.00 1.04 7.15
CA VAL A 77 14.28 -0.20 6.77
C VAL A 77 14.07 -0.35 5.28
N TRP A 78 14.58 0.56 4.44
CA TRP A 78 14.39 0.51 2.98
C TRP A 78 14.76 -0.85 2.37
N ASP A 79 15.86 -1.46 2.82
CA ASP A 79 16.40 -2.73 2.34
C ASP A 79 15.45 -3.93 2.55
N VAL A 80 14.55 -3.86 3.53
CA VAL A 80 13.57 -4.91 3.82
C VAL A 80 12.17 -4.63 3.26
N LEU A 81 11.97 -3.52 2.55
CA LEU A 81 10.68 -3.17 1.95
C LEU A 81 10.53 -3.74 0.54
N ASP A 82 9.34 -4.27 0.24
CA ASP A 82 8.88 -4.60 -1.11
C ASP A 82 7.80 -3.61 -1.61
N LEU A 83 7.13 -2.92 -0.67
CA LEU A 83 6.05 -1.98 -0.96
C LEU A 83 6.02 -0.84 0.08
N VAL A 84 5.78 0.38 -0.38
CA VAL A 84 5.45 1.54 0.48
C VAL A 84 4.06 2.04 0.10
N LEU A 85 3.13 1.97 1.03
CA LEU A 85 1.77 2.47 0.88
C LEU A 85 1.66 3.90 1.44
N ILE A 86 1.32 4.84 0.56
CA ILE A 86 1.07 6.24 0.91
C ILE A 86 -0.43 6.44 1.11
N MET A 87 -0.83 6.74 2.35
CA MET A 87 -2.21 7.09 2.64
C MET A 87 -2.49 8.53 2.20
N THR A 88 -3.46 8.69 1.30
CA THR A 88 -3.97 10.00 0.83
C THR A 88 -5.30 10.37 1.47
N VAL A 89 -5.73 9.61 2.48
CA VAL A 89 -6.84 9.91 3.40
C VAL A 89 -6.45 9.45 4.80
N ASN A 90 -7.21 9.81 5.83
CA ASN A 90 -7.02 9.18 7.13
C ASN A 90 -7.58 7.75 7.09
N PRO A 91 -6.83 6.72 7.53
CA PRO A 91 -7.31 5.34 7.44
C PRO A 91 -8.59 5.11 8.24
N GLY A 92 -9.41 4.17 7.79
CA GLY A 92 -10.60 3.67 8.51
C GLY A 92 -11.90 3.69 7.71
N PHE A 93 -12.07 4.62 6.77
CA PHE A 93 -13.31 4.74 5.99
C PHE A 93 -13.05 5.01 4.50
N GLY A 94 -13.87 4.42 3.63
CA GLY A 94 -13.86 4.70 2.19
C GLY A 94 -14.61 6.00 1.84
N GLY A 95 -14.41 6.50 0.61
CA GLY A 95 -15.14 7.67 0.08
C GLY A 95 -14.67 9.03 0.60
N GLN A 96 -13.54 9.06 1.33
CA GLN A 96 -12.95 10.31 1.80
C GLN A 96 -12.27 11.09 0.66
N ALA A 97 -12.20 12.41 0.83
CA ALA A 97 -11.54 13.30 -0.12
C ALA A 97 -10.00 13.14 -0.06
N PHE A 98 -9.38 13.12 -1.23
CA PHE A 98 -7.93 13.05 -1.39
C PHE A 98 -7.22 14.22 -0.70
N ILE A 99 -6.17 13.92 0.07
CA ILE A 99 -5.30 14.88 0.75
C ILE A 99 -4.11 15.21 -0.16
N PRO A 100 -4.01 16.43 -0.72
CA PRO A 100 -2.97 16.78 -1.71
C PRO A 100 -1.53 16.61 -1.21
N GLY A 101 -1.31 16.75 0.10
CA GLY A 101 0.01 16.54 0.72
C GLY A 101 0.59 15.14 0.49
N GLY A 102 -0.25 14.14 0.17
CA GLY A 102 0.22 12.81 -0.21
C GLY A 102 1.07 12.80 -1.49
N LEU A 103 0.84 13.70 -2.44
CA LEU A 103 1.63 13.78 -3.69
C LEU A 103 3.10 14.13 -3.42
N ALA A 104 3.35 15.09 -2.53
CA ALA A 104 4.71 15.46 -2.15
C ALA A 104 5.43 14.31 -1.44
N LYS A 105 4.72 13.59 -0.56
CA LYS A 105 5.23 12.41 0.14
C LYS A 105 5.59 11.28 -0.82
N LEU A 106 4.74 11.05 -1.81
CA LEU A 106 4.90 10.05 -2.83
C LEU A 106 6.13 10.36 -3.70
N ALA A 107 6.26 11.60 -4.19
CA ALA A 107 7.43 12.05 -4.95
C ALA A 107 8.73 11.91 -4.15
N GLN A 108 8.71 12.25 -2.85
CA GLN A 108 9.84 12.05 -1.96
C GLN A 108 10.21 10.57 -1.84
N CYS A 109 9.22 9.68 -1.69
CA CYS A 109 9.46 8.23 -1.63
C CYS A 109 10.09 7.72 -2.93
N ARG A 110 9.57 8.14 -4.10
CA ARG A 110 10.11 7.78 -5.42
C ARG A 110 11.58 8.20 -5.56
N GLN A 111 11.88 9.46 -5.22
CA GLN A 111 13.24 9.99 -5.28
C GLN A 111 14.21 9.19 -4.39
N ILE A 112 13.80 8.82 -3.18
CA ILE A 112 14.64 8.02 -2.28
C ILE A 112 14.89 6.63 -2.86
N LEU A 113 13.86 5.95 -3.36
CA LEU A 113 14.00 4.64 -3.98
C LEU A 113 14.92 4.69 -5.22
N ASP A 114 14.77 5.71 -6.07
CA ASP A 114 15.63 5.92 -7.25
C ASP A 114 17.10 6.14 -6.85
N SER A 115 17.34 6.97 -5.83
CA SER A 115 18.71 7.23 -5.33
C SER A 115 19.38 5.97 -4.78
N LYS A 116 18.58 4.98 -4.35
CA LYS A 116 19.05 3.68 -3.86
C LYS A 116 19.06 2.59 -4.93
N GLY A 117 18.66 2.90 -6.16
CA GLY A 117 18.50 1.93 -7.24
C GLY A 117 17.41 0.88 -6.99
N ARG A 118 16.45 1.17 -6.09
CA ARG A 118 15.38 0.24 -5.68
C ARG A 118 14.16 0.37 -6.58
N THR A 119 14.30 -0.10 -7.80
CA THR A 119 13.18 -0.18 -8.77
C THR A 119 12.24 -1.35 -8.51
N ASP A 120 12.65 -2.28 -7.65
CA ASP A 120 11.89 -3.46 -7.21
C ASP A 120 10.86 -3.17 -6.10
N CYS A 121 11.07 -2.09 -5.34
CA CYS A 121 10.13 -1.65 -4.30
C CYS A 121 9.01 -0.81 -4.92
N LEU A 122 7.77 -1.25 -4.73
CA LEU A 122 6.59 -0.58 -5.28
C LEU A 122 6.14 0.57 -4.39
N ILE A 123 5.59 1.63 -4.99
CA ILE A 123 4.85 2.66 -4.28
C ILE A 123 3.36 2.47 -4.58
N GLU A 124 2.59 2.27 -3.52
CA GLU A 124 1.13 2.16 -3.57
C GLU A 124 0.48 3.43 -3.01
N VAL A 125 -0.72 3.75 -3.49
CA VAL A 125 -1.55 4.83 -2.95
C VAL A 125 -2.94 4.32 -2.59
N ASP A 126 -3.39 4.61 -1.37
CA ASP A 126 -4.76 4.35 -0.91
C ASP A 126 -5.42 5.61 -0.33
N GLY A 127 -6.61 5.92 -0.84
CA GLY A 127 -7.44 7.04 -0.40
C GLY A 127 -7.84 7.98 -1.51
N GLY A 128 -9.10 7.90 -1.96
CA GLY A 128 -9.65 8.84 -2.94
C GLY A 128 -9.05 8.71 -4.34
N VAL A 129 -8.69 7.49 -4.76
CA VAL A 129 -8.15 7.21 -6.10
C VAL A 129 -9.30 6.99 -7.10
N ASP A 130 -9.41 7.89 -8.07
CA ASP A 130 -10.37 7.88 -9.17
C ASP A 130 -9.72 8.32 -10.48
N LEU A 131 -10.50 8.46 -11.56
CA LEU A 131 -10.00 8.87 -12.88
C LEU A 131 -9.42 10.30 -12.90
N THR A 132 -9.72 11.12 -11.90
CA THR A 132 -9.21 12.50 -11.76
C THR A 132 -7.89 12.52 -10.98
N THR A 133 -7.78 11.73 -9.91
CA THR A 133 -6.61 11.71 -9.03
C THR A 133 -5.53 10.72 -9.47
N ALA A 134 -5.91 9.62 -10.14
CA ALA A 134 -4.97 8.60 -10.61
C ALA A 134 -3.84 9.14 -11.50
N PRO A 135 -4.08 10.01 -12.51
CA PRO A 135 -3.00 10.58 -13.31
C PRO A 135 -1.98 11.37 -12.46
N GLN A 136 -2.44 12.03 -11.40
CA GLN A 136 -1.59 12.86 -10.55
C GLN A 136 -0.67 11.99 -9.68
N VAL A 137 -1.20 10.91 -9.10
CA VAL A 137 -0.40 10.00 -8.26
C VAL A 137 0.56 9.15 -9.09
N VAL A 138 0.17 8.75 -10.31
CA VAL A 138 1.06 8.08 -11.26
C VAL A 138 2.21 9.02 -11.66
N ALA A 139 1.90 10.27 -12.03
CA ALA A 139 2.92 11.27 -12.36
C ALA A 139 3.87 11.57 -11.19
N ALA A 140 3.40 11.45 -9.94
CA ALA A 140 4.24 11.60 -8.76
C ALA A 140 5.15 10.38 -8.51
N GLY A 141 4.89 9.22 -9.12
CA GLY A 141 5.72 8.02 -9.03
C GLY A 141 5.06 6.76 -8.47
N ALA A 142 3.72 6.70 -8.39
CA ALA A 142 3.01 5.50 -7.95
C ALA A 142 3.16 4.35 -8.95
N ASN A 143 3.21 3.12 -8.43
CA ASN A 143 3.16 1.89 -9.21
C ASN A 143 1.81 1.17 -9.05
N LEU A 144 1.19 1.28 -7.87
CA LEU A 144 -0.05 0.60 -7.51
C LEU A 144 -1.08 1.59 -7.00
N LEU A 145 -2.34 1.37 -7.37
CA LEU A 145 -3.46 2.26 -7.11
C LEU A 145 -4.60 1.49 -6.44
N VAL A 146 -4.90 1.82 -5.18
CA VAL A 146 -6.05 1.23 -4.47
C VAL A 146 -7.29 2.07 -4.74
N SER A 147 -8.24 1.51 -5.49
CA SER A 147 -9.53 2.15 -5.77
C SER A 147 -10.69 1.35 -5.18
N GLY A 148 -11.34 1.92 -4.18
CA GLY A 148 -12.54 1.36 -3.53
C GLY A 148 -13.83 1.95 -4.11
N SER A 149 -14.37 2.97 -3.44
CA SER A 149 -15.69 3.54 -3.74
C SER A 149 -15.87 3.97 -5.19
N ALA A 150 -14.85 4.56 -5.81
CA ALA A 150 -14.89 5.01 -7.21
C ALA A 150 -15.08 3.85 -8.18
N LEU A 151 -14.28 2.78 -8.06
CA LEU A 151 -14.42 1.57 -8.87
C LEU A 151 -15.78 0.89 -8.63
N PHE A 152 -16.17 0.67 -7.38
CA PHE A 152 -17.38 -0.10 -7.08
C PHE A 152 -18.68 0.63 -7.45
N SER A 153 -18.66 1.96 -7.51
CA SER A 153 -19.78 2.81 -7.93
C SER A 153 -19.76 3.13 -9.43
N ALA A 154 -18.70 2.75 -10.17
CA ALA A 154 -18.62 2.99 -11.60
C ALA A 154 -19.72 2.22 -12.35
N PRO A 155 -20.43 2.86 -13.31
CA PRO A 155 -21.44 2.19 -14.13
C PRO A 155 -20.86 1.01 -14.94
N ASP A 156 -19.63 1.18 -15.45
CA ASP A 156 -18.85 0.12 -16.09
C ASP A 156 -17.48 0.01 -15.40
N ARG A 157 -17.37 -1.00 -14.53
CA ARG A 157 -16.13 -1.30 -13.79
C ARG A 157 -14.99 -1.74 -14.70
N GLY A 158 -15.30 -2.44 -15.80
CA GLY A 158 -14.31 -2.89 -16.76
C GLY A 158 -13.71 -1.72 -17.53
N ALA A 159 -14.54 -0.77 -17.95
CA ALA A 159 -14.06 0.47 -18.58
C ALA A 159 -13.21 1.29 -17.62
N PHE A 160 -13.65 1.43 -16.36
CA PHE A 160 -12.91 2.14 -15.32
C PHE A 160 -11.51 1.55 -15.11
N ILE A 161 -11.40 0.22 -14.97
CA ILE A 161 -10.10 -0.46 -14.83
C ILE A 161 -9.20 -0.21 -16.05
N ARG A 162 -9.74 -0.33 -17.27
CA ARG A 162 -8.97 -0.07 -18.50
C ARG A 162 -8.47 1.36 -18.58
N GLN A 163 -9.25 2.34 -18.13
CA GLN A 163 -8.81 3.74 -18.09
C GLN A 163 -7.65 3.94 -17.14
N LEU A 164 -7.67 3.31 -15.96
CA LEU A 164 -6.55 3.36 -15.02
C LEU A 164 -5.29 2.65 -15.54
N GLN A 165 -5.45 1.54 -16.27
CA GLN A 165 -4.34 0.77 -16.84
C GLN A 165 -3.61 1.49 -18.00
N ASN A 166 -4.22 2.53 -18.56
CA ASN A 166 -3.67 3.30 -19.69
C ASN A 166 -2.97 4.60 -19.27
N LEU A 167 -2.79 4.82 -17.97
CA LEU A 167 -2.00 5.92 -17.41
C LEU A 167 -0.51 5.60 -17.47
#